data_AF-A0A355RLR6-F1
#
_entry.id   AF-A0A355RLR6-F1
#
_cell.length_a   1.000
_cell.length_b   1.000
_cell.length_c   1.000
_cell.angle_alpha   90.00
_cell.angle_beta   90.00
_cell.angle_gamma   90.00
#
_symmetry.space_group_name_H-M   'P 1'
#
loop_
_entity.id
_entity.type
_entity.pdbx_description
1 polymer ?
#
loop_
_entity_poly.entity_id
_entity_poly.type
_entity_poly.pdbx_seq_one_letter_code
_entity_poly.pdbx_strand_id
1 'polypeptide(L)'
;MDSINSPRSYSTVRPINAFLFFLLMAGFGALAIYFGFLLTPFIWNGKGAVIELPDMSYALVLMLGAIGIAGFVISSYGFVVSILSIVKRNDNYTVKAFASYISIGYVLCIALLLNAVWLYRLTTTNYGYNEFGFVITLYVIALIVLLIATNVPLVKLYGEEKNSGKTMRVITGAAAAINFGIALPFFLSYLNAVNVGIFNYSSVVTMKFGIYALIAFIAFILSFSSFIVFGQADKKNEESVLGFSLFGVTSLADAGALITCGVFAQIYSDKKVSFMAKKIGEVFEYSTEFAIMSYIIGILLFIGVVFVVIYSLTPHKKKTAEVNF
;
A
#
# COMPACT_ATOMS: atom_id res chain seq x y z
N MET A 1 19.09 34.79 -27.35
CA MET A 1 18.82 34.31 -28.72
C MET A 1 18.11 32.98 -28.61
N ASP A 2 16.82 33.04 -28.90
CA ASP A 2 15.88 31.95 -28.84
C ASP A 2 16.27 30.79 -29.77
N SER A 3 16.22 29.57 -29.25
CA SER A 3 15.89 28.40 -30.07
C SER A 3 14.56 27.83 -29.59
N ILE A 4 13.52 28.35 -30.24
CA ILE A 4 12.16 27.84 -30.27
C ILE A 4 12.19 26.48 -30.99
N ASN A 5 11.93 25.38 -30.27
CA ASN A 5 10.86 24.42 -30.58
C ASN A 5 11.07 23.02 -29.99
N SER A 6 10.32 22.73 -28.92
CA SER A 6 9.40 21.58 -28.94
C SER A 6 8.14 21.87 -28.09
N PRO A 7 7.31 22.87 -28.47
CA PRO A 7 5.98 23.03 -27.88
C PRO A 7 4.98 21.91 -28.27
N ARG A 8 5.42 20.92 -29.07
CA ARG A 8 4.54 19.88 -29.64
C ARG A 8 4.37 18.60 -28.80
N SER A 9 5.22 18.33 -27.80
CA SER A 9 5.18 17.02 -27.10
C SER A 9 4.16 16.95 -25.95
N TYR A 10 3.97 18.02 -25.16
CA TYR A 10 3.10 17.94 -23.97
C TYR A 10 1.62 18.23 -24.22
N SER A 11 1.26 18.82 -25.37
CA SER A 11 -0.14 19.12 -25.70
C SER A 11 -1.01 17.85 -25.78
N THR A 12 -0.45 16.77 -26.32
CA THR A 12 -1.15 15.48 -26.49
C THR A 12 -1.06 14.62 -25.23
N VAL A 13 0.04 14.72 -24.47
CA VAL A 13 0.27 13.94 -23.25
C VAL A 13 -0.70 14.32 -22.13
N ARG A 14 -1.07 15.60 -22.00
CA ARG A 14 -2.00 16.08 -20.97
C ARG A 14 -3.40 15.43 -21.05
N PRO A 15 -4.10 15.43 -22.20
CA PRO A 15 -5.39 14.75 -22.32
C PRO A 15 -5.26 13.22 -22.24
N ILE A 16 -4.18 12.63 -22.76
CA ILE A 16 -3.92 11.18 -22.60
C ILE A 16 -3.81 10.81 -21.12
N ASN A 17 -3.04 11.57 -20.33
CA ASN A 17 -2.90 11.34 -18.89
C ASN A 17 -4.26 11.47 -18.18
N ALA A 18 -5.05 12.49 -18.50
CA ALA A 18 -6.38 12.64 -17.92
C ALA A 18 -7.29 11.44 -18.24
N PHE A 19 -7.27 10.96 -19.49
CA PHE A 19 -8.04 9.78 -19.89
C PHE A 19 -7.56 8.50 -19.18
N LEU A 20 -6.24 8.27 -19.12
CA LEU A 20 -5.68 7.11 -18.44
C LEU A 20 -5.98 7.13 -16.94
N PHE A 21 -5.85 8.26 -16.26
CA PHE A 21 -6.22 8.37 -14.85
C PHE A 21 -7.71 8.20 -14.61
N PHE A 22 -8.57 8.64 -15.54
CA PHE A 22 -10.00 8.35 -15.48
C PHE A 22 -10.28 6.85 -15.56
N LEU A 23 -9.63 6.13 -16.49
CA LEU A 23 -9.76 4.67 -16.61
C LEU A 23 -9.24 3.95 -15.36
N LEU A 24 -8.08 4.37 -14.83
CA LEU A 24 -7.53 3.80 -13.60
C LEU A 24 -8.43 4.07 -12.40
N MET A 25 -8.98 5.29 -12.29
CA MET A 25 -9.94 5.65 -11.25
C MET A 25 -11.20 4.81 -11.35
N ALA A 26 -11.74 4.58 -12.54
CA ALA A 26 -12.90 3.71 -12.74
C ALA A 26 -12.58 2.25 -12.40
N GLY A 27 -11.42 1.73 -12.84
CA GLY A 27 -11.01 0.36 -12.58
C GLY A 27 -10.75 0.07 -11.10
N PHE A 28 -9.92 0.90 -10.44
CA PHE A 28 -9.67 0.77 -9.00
C PHE A 28 -10.91 1.09 -8.16
N GLY A 29 -11.75 2.04 -8.61
CA GLY A 29 -13.03 2.34 -7.98
C GLY A 29 -14.00 1.15 -8.04
N ALA A 30 -14.11 0.48 -9.19
CA ALA A 30 -14.89 -0.74 -9.32
C ALA A 30 -14.35 -1.87 -8.42
N LEU A 31 -13.03 -2.03 -8.36
CA LEU A 31 -12.38 -3.00 -7.47
C LEU A 31 -12.69 -2.69 -5.98
N ALA A 32 -12.60 -1.42 -5.59
CA ALA A 32 -12.90 -0.95 -4.24
C ALA A 32 -14.36 -1.21 -3.87
N ILE A 33 -15.30 -0.80 -4.72
CA ILE A 33 -16.74 -0.98 -4.50
C ILE A 33 -17.06 -2.47 -4.40
N TYR A 34 -16.59 -3.28 -5.35
CA TYR A 34 -16.90 -4.69 -5.40
C TYR A 34 -16.32 -5.47 -4.21
N PHE A 35 -15.00 -5.44 -4.02
CA PHE A 35 -14.36 -6.24 -2.96
C PHE A 35 -14.48 -5.58 -1.59
N GLY A 36 -14.27 -4.27 -1.49
CA GLY A 36 -14.24 -3.54 -0.22
C GLY A 36 -15.62 -3.25 0.37
N PHE A 37 -16.61 -2.88 -0.44
CA PHE A 37 -17.91 -2.42 0.05
C PHE A 37 -19.06 -3.39 -0.19
N LEU A 38 -19.04 -4.19 -1.26
CA LEU A 38 -20.08 -5.17 -1.53
C LEU A 38 -19.73 -6.52 -0.90
N LEU A 39 -18.65 -7.17 -1.33
CA LEU A 39 -18.33 -8.54 -0.92
C LEU A 39 -17.95 -8.67 0.56
N THR A 40 -17.11 -7.76 1.06
CA THR A 40 -16.60 -7.81 2.43
C THR A 40 -17.75 -7.83 3.48
N PRO A 41 -18.78 -6.95 3.41
CA PRO A 41 -19.93 -7.02 4.31
C PRO A 41 -20.82 -8.27 4.16
N PHE A 42 -20.97 -8.83 2.95
CA PHE A 42 -21.75 -10.06 2.75
C PHE A 42 -21.11 -11.25 3.43
N ILE A 43 -19.78 -11.38 3.34
CA ILE A 43 -19.03 -12.45 4.02
C ILE A 43 -19.23 -12.37 5.54
N TRP A 44 -19.35 -11.16 6.12
CA TRP A 44 -19.59 -11.01 7.56
C TRP A 44 -20.98 -11.39 8.03
N ASN A 45 -22.01 -11.12 7.23
CA ASN A 45 -23.37 -11.40 7.63
C ASN A 45 -23.73 -12.89 7.56
N GLY A 46 -22.80 -13.77 7.17
CA GLY A 46 -23.03 -15.22 7.01
C GLY A 46 -24.03 -15.56 5.91
N LYS A 47 -24.60 -14.53 5.26
CA LYS A 47 -25.38 -14.61 4.04
C LYS A 47 -24.35 -14.85 2.95
N GLY A 48 -24.21 -16.11 2.51
CA GLY A 48 -23.40 -16.43 1.34
C GLY A 48 -23.61 -15.37 0.28
N ALA A 49 -22.54 -14.94 -0.38
CA ALA A 49 -22.60 -13.86 -1.35
C ALA A 49 -23.80 -14.07 -2.30
N VAL A 50 -24.48 -12.99 -2.67
CA VAL A 50 -25.66 -13.00 -3.56
C VAL A 50 -25.37 -13.69 -4.91
N ILE A 51 -24.09 -13.87 -5.21
CA ILE A 51 -23.53 -14.58 -6.36
C ILE A 51 -22.70 -15.73 -5.79
N GLU A 52 -22.78 -16.93 -6.36
CA GLU A 52 -21.85 -18.02 -6.08
C GLU A 52 -20.42 -17.54 -6.36
N LEU A 53 -19.73 -17.08 -5.32
CA LEU A 53 -18.32 -16.73 -5.41
C LEU A 53 -17.53 -18.04 -5.41
N PRO A 54 -16.48 -18.17 -6.23
CA PRO A 54 -15.49 -19.20 -6.03
C PRO A 54 -14.99 -19.13 -4.58
N ASP A 55 -14.62 -20.27 -4.01
CA ASP A 55 -14.07 -20.39 -2.66
C ASP A 55 -12.84 -19.46 -2.49
N MET A 56 -13.07 -18.23 -2.04
CA MET A 56 -12.05 -17.20 -1.85
C MET A 56 -11.85 -16.91 -0.38
N SER A 57 -10.59 -16.74 0.03
CA SER A 57 -10.27 -16.39 1.42
C SER A 57 -10.74 -14.97 1.72
N TYR A 58 -11.25 -14.76 2.93
CA TYR A 58 -11.68 -13.45 3.39
C TYR A 58 -10.54 -12.41 3.36
N ALA A 59 -9.32 -12.83 3.69
CA ALA A 59 -8.12 -12.00 3.59
C ALA A 59 -7.85 -11.49 2.15
N LEU A 60 -8.09 -12.31 1.13
CA LEU A 60 -7.92 -11.92 -0.27
C LEU A 60 -8.93 -10.85 -0.68
N VAL A 61 -10.20 -11.00 -0.26
CA VAL A 61 -11.27 -10.02 -0.53
C VAL A 61 -10.95 -8.67 0.11
N LEU A 62 -10.54 -8.68 1.39
CA LEU A 62 -10.09 -7.47 2.08
C LEU A 62 -8.88 -6.81 1.39
N MET A 63 -7.88 -7.61 0.98
CA MET A 63 -6.68 -7.11 0.32
C MET A 63 -7.03 -6.45 -1.02
N LEU A 64 -7.88 -7.07 -1.84
CA LEU A 64 -8.34 -6.49 -3.11
C LEU A 64 -9.16 -5.22 -2.89
N GLY A 65 -10.00 -5.18 -1.87
CA GLY A 65 -10.72 -3.98 -1.45
C GLY A 65 -9.75 -2.85 -1.06
N ALA A 66 -8.73 -3.16 -0.26
CA ALA A 66 -7.73 -2.19 0.19
C ALA A 66 -6.88 -1.64 -0.95
N ILE A 67 -6.41 -2.51 -1.86
CA ILE A 67 -5.70 -2.13 -3.08
C ILE A 67 -6.59 -1.27 -3.98
N GLY A 68 -7.87 -1.63 -4.11
CA GLY A 68 -8.87 -0.86 -4.84
C GLY A 68 -9.00 0.55 -4.30
N ILE A 69 -9.15 0.72 -2.99
CA ILE A 69 -9.26 2.04 -2.35
C ILE A 69 -7.97 2.84 -2.51
N ALA A 70 -6.81 2.23 -2.27
CA ALA A 70 -5.52 2.90 -2.41
C ALA A 70 -5.29 3.39 -3.85
N GLY A 71 -5.53 2.51 -4.83
CA GLY A 71 -5.45 2.83 -6.25
C GLY A 71 -6.46 3.90 -6.66
N PHE A 72 -7.69 3.87 -6.13
CA PHE A 72 -8.73 4.86 -6.38
C PHE A 72 -8.32 6.25 -5.85
N VAL A 73 -7.78 6.34 -4.64
CA VAL A 73 -7.32 7.61 -4.06
C VAL A 73 -6.19 8.22 -4.89
N ILE A 74 -5.18 7.41 -5.24
CA ILE A 74 -4.01 7.89 -6.01
C ILE A 74 -4.44 8.29 -7.43
N SER A 75 -5.26 7.48 -8.09
CA SER A 75 -5.74 7.77 -9.45
C SER A 75 -6.70 8.96 -9.50
N SER A 76 -7.52 9.18 -8.47
CA SER A 76 -8.33 10.39 -8.32
C SER A 76 -7.47 11.64 -8.21
N TYR A 77 -6.40 11.59 -7.39
CA TYR A 77 -5.43 12.68 -7.32
C TYR A 77 -4.73 12.91 -8.67
N GLY A 78 -4.27 11.84 -9.33
CA GLY A 78 -3.66 11.90 -10.66
C GLY A 78 -4.60 12.47 -11.73
N PHE A 79 -5.89 12.14 -11.66
CA PHE A 79 -6.92 12.69 -12.55
C PHE A 79 -7.08 14.20 -12.34
N VAL A 80 -7.30 14.64 -11.09
CA VAL A 80 -7.45 16.07 -10.76
C VAL A 80 -6.23 16.88 -11.22
N VAL A 81 -5.04 16.37 -10.95
CA VAL A 81 -3.79 17.02 -11.35
C VAL A 81 -3.64 17.03 -12.88
N SER A 82 -4.07 15.98 -13.58
CA SER A 82 -4.06 15.94 -15.05
C SER A 82 -5.02 16.97 -15.65
N ILE A 83 -6.22 17.13 -15.09
CA ILE A 83 -7.17 18.20 -15.49
C ILE A 83 -6.57 19.59 -15.24
N LEU A 84 -5.96 19.81 -14.07
CA LEU A 84 -5.27 21.06 -13.77
C LEU A 84 -4.12 21.35 -14.74
N SER A 85 -3.41 20.33 -15.23
CA SER A 85 -2.37 20.50 -16.26
C SER A 85 -2.94 21.01 -17.59
N ILE A 86 -4.16 20.58 -17.96
CA ILE A 86 -4.85 21.02 -19.17
C ILE A 86 -5.34 22.47 -19.00
N VAL A 87 -6.05 22.74 -17.91
CA VAL A 87 -6.68 24.05 -17.65
C VAL A 87 -5.63 25.14 -17.47
N LYS A 88 -4.59 24.88 -16.65
CA LYS A 88 -3.56 25.88 -16.33
C LYS A 88 -2.36 25.87 -17.29
N ARG A 89 -2.33 24.91 -18.23
CA ARG A 89 -1.23 24.69 -19.19
C ARG A 89 0.17 24.69 -18.55
N ASN A 90 0.29 24.09 -17.37
CA ASN A 90 1.51 24.12 -16.56
C ASN A 90 2.08 22.70 -16.36
N ASP A 91 3.35 22.52 -16.75
CA ASP A 91 4.03 21.23 -16.77
C ASP A 91 4.36 20.67 -15.39
N ASN A 92 4.37 21.50 -14.35
CA ASN A 92 4.52 21.04 -12.96
C ASN A 92 3.37 20.12 -12.53
N TYR A 93 2.17 20.31 -13.09
CA TYR A 93 1.06 19.41 -12.84
C TYR A 93 1.23 18.09 -13.63
N THR A 94 1.77 18.14 -14.85
CA THR A 94 2.10 16.93 -15.61
C THR A 94 3.09 16.03 -14.85
N VAL A 95 4.12 16.62 -14.23
CA VAL A 95 5.11 15.88 -13.41
C VAL A 95 4.44 15.23 -12.19
N LYS A 96 3.52 15.92 -11.52
CA LYS A 96 2.75 15.36 -10.39
C LYS A 96 1.81 14.22 -10.82
N ALA A 97 1.25 14.29 -12.03
CA ALA A 97 0.50 13.20 -12.61
C ALA A 97 1.41 11.98 -12.85
N PHE A 98 2.61 12.17 -13.41
CA PHE A 98 3.60 11.09 -13.54
C PHE A 98 4.01 10.48 -12.20
N ALA A 99 4.20 11.29 -11.16
CA ALA A 99 4.47 10.81 -9.81
C ALA A 99 3.34 9.91 -9.26
N SER A 100 2.10 10.16 -9.67
CA SER A 100 0.96 9.34 -9.26
C SER A 100 1.01 7.94 -9.90
N TYR A 101 1.54 7.79 -11.12
CA TYR A 101 1.80 6.46 -11.69
C TYR A 101 2.85 5.68 -10.91
N ILE A 102 3.90 6.36 -10.44
CA ILE A 102 4.94 5.75 -9.60
C ILE A 102 4.31 5.27 -8.28
N SER A 103 3.48 6.10 -7.64
CA SER A 103 2.75 5.70 -6.43
C SER A 103 1.85 4.49 -6.67
N ILE A 104 1.12 4.41 -7.80
CA ILE A 104 0.32 3.23 -8.16
C ILE A 104 1.22 1.99 -8.30
N GLY A 105 2.38 2.13 -8.93
CA GLY A 105 3.33 1.04 -9.06
C GLY A 105 3.80 0.50 -7.71
N TYR A 106 4.04 1.36 -6.71
CA TYR A 106 4.35 0.90 -5.34
C TYR A 106 3.20 0.15 -4.67
N VAL A 107 1.94 0.56 -4.89
CA VAL A 107 0.76 -0.19 -4.41
C VAL A 107 0.74 -1.60 -5.02
N LEU A 108 0.99 -1.69 -6.33
CA LEU A 108 1.03 -2.97 -7.04
C LEU A 108 2.24 -3.84 -6.62
N CYS A 109 3.39 -3.25 -6.32
CA CYS A 109 4.53 -3.98 -5.73
C CYS A 109 4.12 -4.65 -4.40
N ILE A 110 3.46 -3.90 -3.51
CA ILE A 110 2.99 -4.46 -2.24
C ILE A 110 1.96 -5.57 -2.48
N ALA A 111 1.04 -5.39 -3.43
CA ALA A 111 0.10 -6.43 -3.81
C ALA A 111 0.79 -7.71 -4.28
N LEU A 112 1.78 -7.61 -5.17
CA LEU A 112 2.54 -8.75 -5.69
C LEU A 112 3.34 -9.45 -4.57
N LEU A 113 3.97 -8.68 -3.68
CA LEU A 113 4.68 -9.21 -2.52
C LEU A 113 3.74 -9.99 -1.59
N LEU A 114 2.59 -9.41 -1.23
CA LEU A 114 1.61 -10.06 -0.36
C LEU A 114 1.04 -11.34 -0.99
N ASN A 115 0.81 -11.36 -2.30
CA ASN A 115 0.38 -12.55 -3.02
C ASN A 115 1.49 -13.63 -3.09
N ALA A 116 2.75 -13.24 -3.28
CA ALA A 116 3.89 -14.17 -3.26
C ALA A 116 4.05 -14.83 -1.88
N VAL A 117 3.97 -14.05 -0.80
CA VAL A 117 4.03 -14.54 0.59
C VAL A 117 2.84 -15.46 0.89
N TRP A 118 1.65 -15.11 0.41
CA TRP A 118 0.46 -15.93 0.56
C TRP A 118 0.58 -17.29 -0.13
N LEU A 119 1.07 -17.32 -1.37
CA LEU A 119 1.24 -18.56 -2.11
C LEU A 119 2.37 -19.44 -1.56
N TYR A 120 3.44 -18.85 -1.02
CA TYR A 120 4.51 -19.61 -0.34
C TYR A 120 3.96 -20.47 0.79
N ARG A 121 3.01 -19.96 1.55
CA ARG A 121 2.33 -20.72 2.60
C ARG A 121 1.51 -21.90 2.05
N LEU A 122 0.94 -21.81 0.84
CA LEU A 122 0.27 -22.96 0.21
C LEU A 122 1.26 -24.05 -0.21
N THR A 123 2.54 -23.72 -0.41
CA THR A 123 3.59 -24.70 -0.71
C THR A 123 4.09 -25.46 0.52
N THR A 124 4.01 -24.88 1.72
CA THR A 124 4.47 -25.53 2.97
C THR A 124 3.45 -26.50 3.56
N THR A 125 2.16 -26.31 3.23
CA THR A 125 1.04 -27.10 3.75
C THR A 125 0.65 -28.30 2.90
N ASN A 126 0.95 -28.25 1.59
CA ASN A 126 0.68 -29.32 0.65
C ASN A 126 1.99 -29.77 0.00
N TYR A 127 2.59 -30.83 0.54
CA TYR A 127 3.67 -31.56 -0.12
C TYR A 127 3.17 -32.09 -1.48
N GLY A 128 3.49 -31.42 -2.59
CA GLY A 128 3.29 -32.02 -3.92
C GLY A 128 3.13 -31.14 -5.15
N TYR A 129 2.89 -29.82 -5.04
CA TYR A 129 2.61 -29.00 -6.23
C TYR A 129 3.75 -28.04 -6.59
N ASN A 130 4.65 -28.50 -7.47
CA ASN A 130 5.70 -27.68 -8.11
C ASN A 130 5.15 -26.42 -8.82
N GLU A 131 3.85 -26.42 -9.16
CA GLU A 131 3.15 -25.35 -9.85
C GLU A 131 3.00 -24.07 -8.98
N PHE A 132 2.81 -24.20 -7.67
CA PHE A 132 2.72 -23.03 -6.78
C PHE A 132 4.08 -22.33 -6.61
N GLY A 133 5.18 -23.08 -6.58
CA GLY A 133 6.54 -22.54 -6.58
C GLY A 133 6.82 -21.68 -7.83
N PHE A 134 6.33 -22.14 -8.99
CA PHE A 134 6.40 -21.40 -10.24
C PHE A 134 5.60 -20.07 -10.18
N VAL A 135 4.37 -20.09 -9.66
CA VAL A 135 3.54 -18.87 -9.54
C VAL A 135 4.15 -17.87 -8.54
N ILE A 136 4.70 -18.32 -7.41
CA ILE A 136 5.44 -17.45 -6.48
C ILE A 136 6.61 -16.78 -7.20
N THR A 137 7.38 -17.56 -7.96
CA THR A 137 8.53 -17.06 -8.73
C THR A 137 8.08 -16.00 -9.74
N LEU A 138 6.95 -16.21 -10.44
CA LEU A 138 6.38 -15.21 -11.34
C LEU A 138 5.98 -13.92 -10.62
N TYR A 139 5.35 -14.00 -9.45
CA TYR A 139 5.02 -12.80 -8.67
C TYR A 139 6.26 -12.06 -8.18
N VAL A 140 7.31 -12.77 -7.78
CA VAL A 140 8.59 -12.16 -7.38
C VAL A 140 9.30 -11.51 -8.58
N ILE A 141 9.32 -12.16 -9.75
CA ILE A 141 9.88 -11.56 -10.97
C ILE A 141 9.07 -10.31 -11.36
N ALA A 142 7.74 -10.39 -11.36
CA ALA A 142 6.88 -9.26 -11.65
C ALA A 142 7.09 -8.11 -10.65
N LEU A 143 7.27 -8.42 -9.35
CA LEU A 143 7.60 -7.46 -8.31
C LEU A 143 8.94 -6.76 -8.59
N ILE A 144 9.98 -7.50 -8.94
CA ILE A 144 11.31 -6.94 -9.26
C ILE A 144 11.22 -6.04 -10.49
N VAL A 145 10.58 -6.51 -11.56
CA VAL A 145 10.37 -5.72 -12.79
C VAL A 145 9.61 -4.44 -12.49
N LEU A 146 8.56 -4.52 -11.66
CA LEU A 146 7.76 -3.36 -11.31
C LEU A 146 8.51 -2.39 -10.40
N LEU A 147 9.30 -2.87 -9.44
CA LEU A 147 10.17 -2.05 -8.61
C LEU A 147 11.20 -1.29 -9.45
N ILE A 148 11.79 -1.93 -10.46
CA ILE A 148 12.68 -1.26 -11.42
C ILE A 148 11.88 -0.21 -12.22
N ALA A 149 10.70 -0.58 -12.73
CA ALA A 149 9.84 0.30 -13.51
C ALA A 149 9.29 1.49 -12.70
N THR A 150 9.22 1.42 -11.37
CA THR A 150 8.86 2.55 -10.50
C THR A 150 10.06 3.37 -10.07
N ASN A 151 11.15 2.71 -9.68
CA ASN A 151 12.33 3.37 -9.12
C ASN A 151 13.14 4.11 -10.20
N VAL A 152 13.29 3.54 -11.40
CA VAL A 152 14.05 4.19 -12.48
C VAL A 152 13.42 5.52 -12.89
N PRO A 153 12.10 5.63 -13.15
CA PRO A 153 11.46 6.92 -13.40
C PRO A 153 11.50 7.86 -12.21
N LEU A 154 11.37 7.36 -10.97
CA LEU A 154 11.44 8.19 -9.76
C LEU A 154 12.80 8.88 -9.63
N VAL A 155 13.89 8.13 -9.79
CA VAL A 155 15.26 8.66 -9.76
C VAL A 155 15.50 9.61 -10.94
N LYS A 156 14.99 9.29 -12.14
CA LYS A 156 15.11 10.20 -13.29
C LYS A 156 14.32 11.50 -13.14
N LEU A 157 13.16 11.48 -12.47
CA LEU A 157 12.30 12.66 -12.28
C LEU A 157 12.80 13.58 -11.17
N TYR A 158 13.41 13.04 -10.11
CA TYR A 158 13.77 13.82 -8.92
C TYR A 158 15.28 13.81 -8.59
N GLY A 159 16.10 12.94 -9.17
CA GLY A 159 17.54 12.85 -8.90
C GLY A 159 17.87 12.26 -7.52
N GLU A 160 19.11 11.81 -7.34
CA GLU A 160 19.52 11.03 -6.15
C GLU A 160 19.82 11.89 -4.91
N GLU A 161 20.29 13.14 -5.05
CA GLU A 161 20.84 13.90 -3.91
C GLU A 161 20.24 15.30 -3.66
N LYS A 162 19.66 15.96 -4.67
CA LYS A 162 19.14 17.34 -4.54
C LYS A 162 17.63 17.46 -4.27
N ASN A 163 16.85 16.39 -4.45
CA ASN A 163 15.40 16.41 -4.20
C ASN A 163 14.91 15.20 -3.38
N SER A 164 15.67 14.78 -2.37
CA SER A 164 15.28 13.72 -1.42
C SER A 164 13.84 13.91 -0.91
N GLY A 165 13.43 15.15 -0.62
CA GLY A 165 12.07 15.49 -0.21
C GLY A 165 10.96 15.23 -1.24
N LYS A 166 11.23 15.41 -2.55
CA LYS A 166 10.23 15.12 -3.60
C LYS A 166 10.02 13.61 -3.77
N THR A 167 11.12 12.86 -3.77
CA THR A 167 11.11 11.40 -3.79
C THR A 167 10.34 10.85 -2.59
N MET A 168 10.68 11.32 -1.38
CA MET A 168 10.01 10.90 -0.16
C MET A 168 8.54 11.30 -0.12
N ARG A 169 8.17 12.43 -0.73
CA ARG A 169 6.77 12.83 -0.87
C ARG A 169 5.96 11.82 -1.70
N VAL A 170 6.52 11.27 -2.78
CA VAL A 170 5.82 10.23 -3.58
C VAL A 170 5.64 8.94 -2.79
N ILE A 171 6.68 8.53 -2.05
CA ILE A 171 6.68 7.32 -1.22
C ILE A 171 5.68 7.44 -0.06
N THR A 172 5.75 8.53 0.70
CA THR A 172 4.84 8.81 1.83
C THR A 172 3.39 8.99 1.38
N GLY A 173 3.17 9.56 0.19
CA GLY A 173 1.84 9.64 -0.42
C GLY A 173 1.28 8.26 -0.79
N ALA A 174 2.11 7.38 -1.36
CA ALA A 174 1.72 6.00 -1.63
C ALA A 174 1.42 5.23 -0.33
N ALA A 175 2.29 5.35 0.68
CA ALA A 175 2.10 4.75 1.99
C ALA A 175 0.81 5.22 2.67
N ALA A 176 0.50 6.52 2.62
CA ALA A 176 -0.75 7.06 3.13
C ALA A 176 -1.97 6.45 2.42
N ALA A 177 -1.95 6.35 1.09
CA ALA A 177 -3.05 5.75 0.34
C ALA A 177 -3.27 4.27 0.67
N ILE A 178 -2.19 3.51 0.85
CA ILE A 178 -2.24 2.09 1.24
C ILE A 178 -2.80 1.95 2.65
N ASN A 179 -2.27 2.71 3.61
CA ASN A 179 -2.72 2.66 5.00
C ASN A 179 -4.17 3.12 5.16
N PHE A 180 -4.61 4.12 4.39
CA PHE A 180 -6.03 4.49 4.30
C PHE A 180 -6.87 3.36 3.69
N GLY A 181 -6.40 2.77 2.59
CA GLY A 181 -7.05 1.65 1.92
C GLY A 181 -7.20 0.43 2.81
N ILE A 182 -6.28 0.19 3.75
CA ILE A 182 -6.38 -0.86 4.77
C ILE A 182 -7.30 -0.43 5.91
N ALA A 183 -7.10 0.77 6.46
CA ALA A 183 -7.84 1.25 7.63
C ALA A 183 -9.36 1.28 7.40
N LEU A 184 -9.80 1.74 6.22
CA LEU A 184 -11.23 1.95 5.95
C LEU A 184 -12.05 0.63 5.93
N PRO A 185 -11.69 -0.41 5.16
CA PRO A 185 -12.36 -1.71 5.22
C PRO A 185 -12.34 -2.30 6.63
N PHE A 186 -11.21 -2.27 7.33
CA PHE A 186 -11.10 -2.79 8.70
C PHE A 186 -11.97 -2.02 9.70
N PHE A 187 -12.10 -0.71 9.54
CA PHE A 187 -12.98 0.11 10.37
C PHE A 187 -14.45 -0.18 10.11
N LEU A 188 -14.85 -0.31 8.83
CA LEU A 188 -16.21 -0.73 8.48
C LEU A 188 -16.51 -2.16 8.99
N SER A 189 -15.49 -3.03 9.02
CA SER A 189 -15.53 -4.36 9.65
C SER A 189 -15.86 -4.27 11.12
N TYR A 190 -15.13 -3.42 11.82
CA TYR A 190 -15.31 -3.21 13.23
C TYR A 190 -16.72 -2.69 13.53
N LEU A 191 -17.20 -1.66 12.82
CA LEU A 191 -18.53 -1.10 13.03
C LEU A 191 -19.64 -2.13 12.75
N ASN A 192 -19.52 -2.92 11.68
CA ASN A 192 -20.52 -3.93 11.36
C ASN A 192 -20.52 -5.07 12.41
N ALA A 193 -19.34 -5.49 12.87
CA ALA A 193 -19.21 -6.51 13.92
C ALA A 193 -19.81 -6.07 15.26
N VAL A 194 -19.71 -4.78 15.59
CA VAL A 194 -20.37 -4.19 16.77
C VAL A 194 -21.89 -4.14 16.58
N ASN A 195 -22.37 -3.68 15.43
CA ASN A 195 -23.80 -3.47 15.16
C ASN A 195 -24.61 -4.76 15.01
N VAL A 196 -24.05 -5.79 14.37
CA VAL A 196 -24.74 -7.09 14.15
C VAL A 196 -24.70 -7.98 15.39
N GLY A 197 -24.07 -7.52 16.48
CA GLY A 197 -23.93 -8.31 17.70
C GLY A 197 -22.99 -9.51 17.53
N ILE A 198 -22.10 -9.50 16.53
CA ILE A 198 -21.01 -10.48 16.39
C ILE A 198 -20.09 -10.42 17.64
N PHE A 199 -20.07 -9.28 18.34
CA PHE A 199 -19.49 -9.14 19.67
C PHE A 199 -19.96 -10.23 20.66
N ASN A 200 -21.20 -10.71 20.56
CA ASN A 200 -21.73 -11.80 21.38
C ASN A 200 -21.24 -13.19 20.94
N TYR A 201 -20.66 -13.34 19.73
CA TYR A 201 -20.14 -14.59 19.20
C TYR A 201 -18.61 -14.73 19.33
N SER A 202 -17.83 -13.64 19.23
CA SER A 202 -16.39 -13.65 19.50
C SER A 202 -15.80 -12.24 19.65
N SER A 203 -15.65 -11.78 20.91
CA SER A 203 -15.00 -10.50 21.26
C SER A 203 -13.59 -10.34 20.65
N VAL A 204 -12.92 -11.46 20.36
CA VAL A 204 -11.59 -11.52 19.74
C VAL A 204 -11.60 -11.06 18.28
N VAL A 205 -12.63 -11.42 17.50
CA VAL A 205 -12.76 -11.01 16.08
C VAL A 205 -12.89 -9.49 16.01
N THR A 206 -13.79 -8.94 16.84
CA THR A 206 -14.05 -7.49 16.85
C THR A 206 -12.83 -6.70 17.33
N MET A 207 -12.14 -7.18 18.37
CA MET A 207 -10.91 -6.55 18.85
C MET A 207 -9.81 -6.56 17.76
N LYS A 208 -9.69 -7.65 17.00
CA LYS A 208 -8.72 -7.77 15.89
C LYS A 208 -9.00 -6.77 14.77
N PHE A 209 -10.27 -6.61 14.37
CA PHE A 209 -10.67 -5.58 13.40
C PHE A 209 -10.41 -4.17 13.91
N GLY A 210 -10.74 -3.89 15.17
CA GLY A 210 -10.50 -2.59 15.79
C GLY A 210 -9.02 -2.23 15.84
N ILE A 211 -8.16 -3.17 16.22
CA ILE A 211 -6.70 -2.94 16.30
C ILE A 211 -6.10 -2.73 14.91
N TYR A 212 -6.47 -3.52 13.91
CA TYR A 212 -5.95 -3.32 12.54
C TYR A 212 -6.44 -2.03 11.92
N ALA A 213 -7.71 -1.66 12.15
CA ALA A 213 -8.22 -0.36 11.75
C ALA A 213 -7.44 0.77 12.42
N LEU A 214 -7.20 0.68 13.73
CA LEU A 214 -6.54 1.71 14.51
C LEU A 214 -5.06 1.90 14.11
N ILE A 215 -4.29 0.80 14.02
CA ILE A 215 -2.87 0.89 13.67
C ILE A 215 -2.70 1.42 12.23
N ALA A 216 -3.48 0.91 11.28
CA ALA A 216 -3.44 1.40 9.89
C ALA A 216 -3.89 2.86 9.80
N PHE A 217 -4.86 3.29 10.60
CA PHE A 217 -5.29 4.68 10.64
C PHE A 217 -4.23 5.63 11.24
N ILE A 218 -3.54 5.20 12.30
CA ILE A 218 -2.40 5.95 12.86
C ILE A 218 -1.29 6.06 11.81
N ALA A 219 -0.94 4.96 11.14
CA ALA A 219 0.06 4.95 10.07
C ALA A 219 -0.36 5.86 8.90
N PHE A 220 -1.65 5.88 8.55
CA PHE A 220 -2.19 6.82 7.57
C PHE A 220 -1.98 8.28 8.00
N ILE A 221 -2.35 8.66 9.23
CA ILE A 221 -2.18 10.03 9.73
C ILE A 221 -0.70 10.44 9.68
N LEU A 222 0.20 9.56 10.12
CA LEU A 222 1.64 9.84 10.14
C LEU A 222 2.22 9.97 8.73
N SER A 223 1.87 9.07 7.81
CA SER A 223 2.29 9.15 6.41
C SER A 223 1.74 10.38 5.70
N PHE A 224 0.47 10.70 5.94
CA PHE A 224 -0.16 11.88 5.36
C PHE A 224 0.44 13.18 5.91
N SER A 225 0.74 13.21 7.21
CA SER A 225 1.47 14.32 7.83
C SER A 225 2.87 14.46 7.24
N SER A 226 3.59 13.35 7.05
CA SER A 226 4.90 13.32 6.39
C SER A 226 4.80 13.86 4.95
N PHE A 227 3.79 13.44 4.17
CA PHE A 227 3.52 13.95 2.83
C PHE A 227 3.33 15.47 2.81
N ILE A 228 2.57 16.03 3.76
CA ILE A 228 2.37 17.48 3.88
C ILE A 228 3.68 18.18 4.22
N VAL A 229 4.40 17.67 5.22
CA VAL A 229 5.66 18.24 5.72
C VAL A 229 6.73 18.26 4.62
N PHE A 230 6.91 17.16 3.87
CA PHE A 230 7.79 17.15 2.69
C PHE A 230 7.33 18.13 1.62
N GLY A 231 6.03 18.28 1.40
CA GLY A 231 5.49 19.27 0.46
C GLY A 231 5.71 20.72 0.89
N GLN A 232 5.81 21.01 2.19
CA GLN A 232 6.14 22.34 2.71
C GLN A 232 7.65 22.62 2.63
N ALA A 233 8.47 21.64 2.99
CA ALA A 233 9.93 21.76 2.92
C ALA A 233 10.43 21.91 1.47
N ASP A 234 9.80 21.21 0.52
CA ASP A 234 10.05 21.36 -0.92
C ASP A 234 9.80 22.79 -1.41
N LYS A 235 8.75 23.47 -0.92
CA LYS A 235 8.50 24.89 -1.25
C LYS A 235 9.57 25.83 -0.70
N LYS A 236 10.28 25.43 0.36
CA LYS A 236 11.35 26.20 1.00
C LYS A 236 12.74 25.80 0.52
N ASN A 237 12.86 24.79 -0.35
CA ASN A 237 14.13 24.15 -0.74
C ASN A 237 14.94 23.64 0.47
N GLU A 238 14.26 23.14 1.49
CA GLU A 238 14.87 22.60 2.72
C GLU A 238 14.66 21.08 2.81
N GLU A 239 15.59 20.37 3.46
CA GLU A 239 15.36 18.98 3.85
C GLU A 239 14.56 18.92 5.15
N SER A 240 13.61 17.98 5.25
CA SER A 240 12.73 17.88 6.40
C SER A 240 13.04 16.68 7.29
N VAL A 241 13.80 16.93 8.36
CA VAL A 241 14.03 15.92 9.42
C VAL A 241 12.70 15.41 9.99
N LEU A 242 11.74 16.30 10.25
CA LEU A 242 10.42 15.93 10.75
C LEU A 242 9.68 15.00 9.76
N GLY A 243 9.75 15.28 8.46
CA GLY A 243 9.16 14.44 7.42
C GLY A 243 9.72 13.02 7.45
N PHE A 244 11.05 12.89 7.54
CA PHE A 244 11.73 11.59 7.67
C PHE A 244 11.35 10.88 8.96
N SER A 245 11.33 11.57 10.10
CA SER A 245 10.92 10.99 11.38
C SER A 245 9.49 10.46 11.35
N LEU A 246 8.54 11.24 10.82
CA LEU A 246 7.14 10.81 10.69
C LEU A 246 6.99 9.57 9.79
N PHE A 247 7.76 9.49 8.72
CA PHE A 247 7.78 8.31 7.86
C PHE A 247 8.43 7.09 8.54
N GLY A 248 9.48 7.30 9.32
CA GLY A 248 10.09 6.26 10.16
C GLY A 248 9.09 5.69 11.17
N VAL A 249 8.36 6.56 11.88
CA VAL A 249 7.32 6.12 12.84
C VAL A 249 6.16 5.41 12.13
N THR A 250 5.77 5.86 10.92
CA THR A 250 4.80 5.11 10.11
C THR A 250 5.30 3.69 9.85
N SER A 251 6.54 3.55 9.38
CA SER A 251 7.08 2.25 9.01
C SER A 251 7.21 1.33 10.24
N LEU A 252 7.47 1.89 11.43
CA LEU A 252 7.39 1.16 12.70
C LEU A 252 5.96 0.72 13.05
N ALA A 253 4.96 1.56 12.79
CA ALA A 253 3.56 1.19 12.97
C ALA A 253 3.15 0.06 12.02
N ASP A 254 3.60 0.09 10.76
CA ASP A 254 3.37 -0.96 9.77
C ASP A 254 4.06 -2.29 10.18
N ALA A 255 5.30 -2.23 10.68
CA ALA A 255 5.98 -3.38 11.29
C ALA A 255 5.19 -3.94 12.48
N GLY A 256 4.72 -3.05 13.36
CA GLY A 256 3.91 -3.39 14.52
C GLY A 256 2.58 -4.06 14.14
N ALA A 257 1.93 -3.60 13.06
CA ALA A 257 0.73 -4.23 12.52
C ALA A 257 1.01 -5.67 12.07
N LEU A 258 2.10 -5.90 11.34
CA LEU A 258 2.53 -7.22 10.91
C LEU A 258 2.89 -8.14 12.08
N ILE A 259 3.60 -7.66 13.09
CA ILE A 259 3.89 -8.47 14.29
C ILE A 259 2.58 -8.81 15.02
N THR A 260 1.66 -7.85 15.15
CA THR A 260 0.35 -8.05 15.77
C THR A 260 -0.49 -9.07 15.00
N CYS A 261 -0.39 -9.12 13.68
CA CYS A 261 -0.95 -10.20 12.85
C CYS A 261 -0.45 -11.59 13.27
N GLY A 262 0.85 -11.72 13.56
CA GLY A 262 1.43 -12.97 14.06
C GLY A 262 0.93 -13.35 15.46
N VAL A 263 0.92 -12.39 16.38
CA VAL A 263 0.43 -12.59 17.76
C VAL A 263 -1.03 -13.06 17.78
N PHE A 264 -1.90 -12.40 17.02
CA PHE A 264 -3.31 -12.80 16.94
C PHE A 264 -3.50 -14.19 16.34
N ALA A 265 -2.70 -14.55 15.32
CA ALA A 265 -2.77 -15.87 14.71
C ALA A 265 -2.29 -16.99 15.65
N GLN A 266 -1.34 -16.71 16.53
CA GLN A 266 -0.80 -17.69 17.46
C GLN A 266 -1.65 -17.84 18.74
N ILE A 267 -1.98 -16.73 19.41
CA ILE A 267 -2.74 -16.73 20.69
C ILE A 267 -4.17 -17.21 20.50
N TYR A 268 -4.77 -16.96 19.34
CA TYR A 268 -6.17 -17.28 19.06
C TYR A 268 -6.33 -18.33 17.96
N SER A 269 -5.31 -19.16 17.73
CA SER A 269 -5.33 -20.28 16.78
C SER A 269 -6.48 -21.26 17.03
N ASP A 270 -6.74 -21.59 18.30
CA ASP A 270 -7.81 -22.51 18.71
C ASP A 270 -9.22 -21.89 18.70
N LYS A 271 -9.31 -20.55 18.61
CA LYS A 271 -10.58 -19.86 18.45
C LYS A 271 -10.86 -19.75 16.96
N LYS A 272 -12.08 -20.13 16.54
CA LYS A 272 -12.64 -20.11 15.16
C LYS A 272 -12.64 -18.72 14.47
N VAL A 273 -11.50 -18.04 14.46
CA VAL A 273 -11.27 -16.61 14.17
C VAL A 273 -10.10 -16.50 13.19
N SER A 274 -10.16 -17.30 12.12
CA SER A 274 -9.17 -17.23 11.07
C SER A 274 -9.66 -16.36 9.92
N PHE A 275 -8.94 -15.30 9.58
CA PHE A 275 -9.17 -14.52 8.35
C PHE A 275 -8.82 -15.30 7.08
N MET A 276 -8.23 -16.48 7.25
CA MET A 276 -7.95 -17.44 6.19
C MET A 276 -9.14 -18.37 5.93
N ALA A 277 -10.07 -18.49 6.89
CA ALA A 277 -11.22 -19.35 6.74
C ALA A 277 -12.22 -18.75 5.73
N LYS A 278 -13.03 -19.61 5.11
CA LYS A 278 -14.01 -19.18 4.11
C LYS A 278 -15.15 -18.40 4.78
N LYS A 279 -15.47 -18.73 6.02
CA LYS A 279 -16.51 -18.09 6.84
C LYS A 279 -16.02 -17.79 8.25
N ILE A 280 -16.61 -16.76 8.86
CA ILE A 280 -16.44 -16.51 10.30
C ILE A 280 -16.95 -17.75 11.06
N GLY A 281 -16.15 -18.28 11.99
CA GLY A 281 -16.55 -19.46 12.78
C GLY A 281 -16.03 -20.81 12.28
N GLU A 282 -15.30 -20.85 11.16
CA GLU A 282 -14.59 -22.05 10.71
C GLU A 282 -13.19 -22.15 11.34
N VAL A 283 -12.80 -23.37 11.72
CA VAL A 283 -11.44 -23.68 12.20
C VAL A 283 -10.51 -23.74 11.00
N PHE A 284 -9.34 -23.15 11.11
CA PHE A 284 -8.34 -23.17 10.06
C PHE A 284 -7.06 -23.82 10.59
N GLU A 285 -6.73 -25.01 10.08
CA GLU A 285 -5.71 -25.92 10.62
C GLU A 285 -4.27 -25.38 10.53
N TYR A 286 -4.05 -24.28 9.80
CA TYR A 286 -2.71 -23.80 9.46
C TYR A 286 -2.39 -22.41 10.05
N SER A 287 -2.84 -22.08 11.26
CA SER A 287 -2.61 -20.76 11.90
C SER A 287 -1.13 -20.43 12.15
N THR A 288 -0.28 -21.44 12.38
CA THR A 288 1.11 -21.29 12.82
C THR A 288 2.04 -20.72 11.74
N GLU A 289 1.91 -21.15 10.48
CA GLU A 289 2.79 -20.70 9.40
C GLU A 289 2.56 -19.23 9.03
N PHE A 290 1.30 -18.78 9.10
CA PHE A 290 0.94 -17.37 8.95
C PHE A 290 1.57 -16.54 10.06
N ALA A 291 1.52 -17.03 11.31
CA ALA A 291 2.13 -16.33 12.43
C ALA A 291 3.64 -16.17 12.22
N ILE A 292 4.33 -17.25 11.80
CA ILE A 292 5.78 -17.24 11.53
C ILE A 292 6.14 -16.25 10.43
N MET A 293 5.46 -16.28 9.27
CA MET A 293 5.76 -15.36 8.17
C MET A 293 5.47 -13.91 8.55
N SER A 294 4.40 -13.66 9.32
CA SER A 294 4.06 -12.33 9.81
C SER A 294 5.13 -11.78 10.77
N TYR A 295 5.70 -12.62 11.65
CA TYR A 295 6.83 -12.25 12.49
C TYR A 295 8.10 -11.98 11.68
N ILE A 296 8.46 -12.86 10.74
CA ILE A 296 9.67 -12.70 9.93
C ILE A 296 9.62 -11.37 9.17
N ILE A 297 8.52 -11.10 8.45
CA ILE A 297 8.37 -9.87 7.67
C ILE A 297 8.30 -8.65 8.59
N GLY A 298 7.55 -8.72 9.69
CA GLY A 298 7.43 -7.63 10.64
C GLY A 298 8.76 -7.27 11.32
N ILE A 299 9.54 -8.27 11.75
CA ILE A 299 10.87 -8.06 12.37
C ILE A 299 11.88 -7.55 11.36
N LEU A 300 11.91 -8.10 10.14
CA LEU A 300 12.80 -7.60 9.08
C LEU A 300 12.49 -6.14 8.73
N LEU A 301 11.20 -5.77 8.66
CA LEU A 301 10.79 -4.40 8.43
C LEU A 301 11.18 -3.50 9.61
N PHE A 302 10.97 -3.96 10.85
CA PHE A 302 11.42 -3.24 12.04
C PHE A 302 12.94 -2.98 12.03
N ILE A 303 13.75 -4.01 11.78
CA ILE A 303 15.22 -3.89 11.70
C ILE A 303 15.62 -2.94 10.58
N GLY A 304 15.00 -3.06 9.39
CA GLY A 304 15.25 -2.16 8.27
C GLY A 304 14.95 -0.71 8.61
N VAL A 305 13.83 -0.44 9.29
CA VAL A 305 13.45 0.90 9.73
C VAL A 305 14.42 1.44 10.77
N VAL A 306 14.81 0.64 11.77
CA VAL A 306 15.81 1.04 12.77
C VAL A 306 17.13 1.40 12.09
N PHE A 307 17.58 0.61 11.13
CA PHE A 307 18.79 0.90 10.35
C PHE A 307 18.67 2.20 9.57
N VAL A 308 17.55 2.42 8.87
CA VAL A 308 17.29 3.65 8.10
C VAL A 308 17.19 4.88 9.02
N VAL A 309 16.56 4.76 10.19
CA VAL A 309 16.45 5.84 11.18
C VAL A 309 17.83 6.19 11.72
N ILE A 310 18.63 5.20 12.14
CA ILE A 310 20.00 5.41 12.63
C ILE A 310 20.87 6.05 11.54
N TYR A 311 20.79 5.55 10.30
CA TYR A 311 21.49 6.12 9.15
C TYR A 311 21.09 7.58 8.93
N SER A 312 19.79 7.90 8.93
CA SER A 312 19.29 9.25 8.70
C SER A 312 19.65 10.26 9.81
N LEU A 313 19.87 9.79 11.04
CA LEU A 313 20.28 10.62 12.18
C LEU A 313 21.80 10.76 12.30
N THR A 314 22.56 9.95 11.57
CA THR A 314 24.03 10.02 11.59
C THR A 314 24.49 11.07 10.57
N PRO A 315 25.25 12.11 10.98
CA PRO A 315 25.74 13.11 10.05
C PRO A 315 26.72 12.48 9.06
N HIS A 316 26.26 12.26 7.82
CA HIS A 316 27.12 11.83 6.73
C HIS A 316 27.81 13.05 6.12
N LYS A 317 29.15 13.03 6.07
CA LYS A 317 29.89 13.99 5.24
C LYS A 317 29.39 13.84 3.81
N LYS A 318 28.72 14.86 3.27
CA LYS A 318 28.41 14.95 1.84
C LYS A 318 29.71 14.72 1.10
N LYS A 319 29.81 13.65 0.32
CA LYS A 319 30.89 13.54 -0.67
C LYS A 319 30.64 14.68 -1.65
N THR A 320 31.43 15.74 -1.55
CA THR A 320 31.57 16.68 -2.64
C THR A 320 31.98 15.85 -3.85
N ALA A 321 31.08 15.67 -4.80
CA ALA A 321 31.47 15.21 -6.13
C ALA A 321 32.51 16.21 -6.62
N GLU A 322 33.77 15.78 -6.69
CA GLU A 322 34.80 16.50 -7.41
C GLU A 322 34.34 16.56 -8.87
N VAL A 323 33.79 17.72 -9.24
CA VAL A 323 33.58 18.07 -10.63
C VAL A 323 34.99 18.32 -11.19
N ASN A 324 35.62 17.27 -11.71
CA ASN A 324 36.74 17.44 -12.61
C ASN A 324 36.17 17.94 -13.94
N PHE A 325 36.69 19.11 -14.35
CA PHE A 325 36.30 19.92 -15.51
C PHE A 325 36.12 19.13 -16.82
#